data_AF-A0AAE1T5J7-F1
#
_entry.id   AF-A0AAE1T5J7-F1
#
_cell.length_a   1.000
_cell.length_b   1.000
_cell.length_c   1.000
_cell.angle_alpha   90.00
_cell.angle_beta   90.00
_cell.angle_gamma   90.00
#
_symmetry.space_group_name_H-M   'P 1'
#
loop_
_entity.id
_entity.type
_entity.pdbx_description
1 polymer ?
#
loop_
_entity_poly.entity_id
_entity_poly.type
_entity_poly.pdbx_seq_one_letter_code
_entity_poly.pdbx_strand_id
1 'polypeptide(L)'
;MLPHIRNLDCIHALTYKGKSPKIIFSYPIEQAMQDHPDAWPFKEPVDARDVPDYYDIIKDPMDLKTMSKRVESELYYVTFEMFVADVRRMFSNARTYNSPETIYYKCATRHECSHL
;
A
#
# COMPACT_ATOMS: atom_id res chain seq x y z
N MET A 1 -12.44 16.18 28.94
CA MET A 1 -11.92 14.87 28.50
C MET A 1 -13.08 14.10 27.90
N LEU A 2 -13.18 14.04 26.57
CA LEU A 2 -14.36 13.52 25.87
C LEU A 2 -14.42 11.98 25.95
N PRO A 3 -15.61 11.38 26.19
CA PRO A 3 -15.79 9.92 26.30
C PRO A 3 -15.51 9.13 25.01
N HIS A 4 -15.28 9.80 23.88
CA HIS A 4 -14.97 9.16 22.60
C HIS A 4 -13.55 8.57 22.50
N ILE A 5 -12.59 8.99 23.34
CA ILE A 5 -11.19 8.52 23.23
C ILE A 5 -11.06 7.08 23.76
N ARG A 6 -11.84 6.67 24.75
CA ARG A 6 -11.74 5.31 25.35
C ARG A 6 -12.21 4.19 24.43
N ASN A 7 -12.97 4.50 23.38
CA ASN A 7 -13.56 3.49 22.50
C ASN A 7 -12.60 3.08 21.36
N LEU A 8 -11.71 3.99 20.95
CA LEU A 8 -10.69 3.71 19.93
C LEU A 8 -9.63 2.73 20.46
N ASP A 9 -9.19 2.88 21.71
CA ASP A 9 -8.22 1.98 22.33
C ASP A 9 -8.74 0.55 22.45
N CYS A 10 -10.01 0.37 22.82
CA CYS A 10 -10.64 -0.96 22.90
C CYS A 10 -10.87 -1.59 21.51
N ILE A 11 -11.30 -0.81 20.52
CA ILE A 11 -11.49 -1.33 19.14
C ILE A 11 -10.13 -1.73 18.56
N HIS A 12 -9.09 -0.90 18.71
CA HIS A 12 -7.74 -1.22 18.25
C HIS A 12 -7.19 -2.47 18.96
N ALA A 13 -7.37 -2.56 20.28
CA ALA A 13 -6.94 -3.73 21.06
C ALA A 13 -7.69 -5.02 20.70
N LEU A 14 -8.95 -4.95 20.25
CA LEU A 14 -9.72 -6.11 19.79
C LEU A 14 -9.37 -6.49 18.35
N THR A 15 -9.25 -5.52 17.44
CA THR A 15 -8.92 -5.75 16.02
C THR A 15 -7.54 -6.39 15.84
N TYR A 16 -6.56 -6.01 16.66
CA TYR A 16 -5.18 -6.49 16.52
C TYR A 16 -4.75 -7.47 17.63
N LYS A 17 -5.70 -8.02 18.39
CA LYS A 17 -5.41 -8.97 19.48
C LYS A 17 -4.68 -10.20 18.94
N GLY A 18 -3.45 -10.44 19.40
CA GLY A 18 -2.64 -11.60 19.01
C GLY A 18 -1.91 -11.45 17.67
N LYS A 19 -2.02 -10.30 17.01
CA LYS A 19 -1.26 -9.97 15.79
C LYS A 19 0.15 -9.51 16.12
N SER A 20 1.13 -9.83 15.27
CA SER A 20 2.50 -9.35 15.48
C SER A 20 2.57 -7.81 15.43
N PRO A 21 3.55 -7.16 16.10
CA PRO A 21 3.75 -5.71 16.03
C PRO A 21 3.80 -5.17 14.60
N LYS A 22 4.27 -6.00 13.66
CA LYS A 22 4.42 -5.65 12.24
C LYS A 22 3.06 -5.39 11.60
N ILE A 23 2.08 -6.28 11.84
CA ILE A 23 0.69 -6.11 11.41
C ILE A 23 0.09 -4.83 11.99
N ILE A 24 0.32 -4.59 13.29
CA ILE A 24 -0.25 -3.44 13.99
C ILE A 24 0.17 -2.12 13.32
N PHE A 25 1.40 -2.03 12.84
CA PHE A 25 1.90 -0.83 12.16
C PHE A 25 1.54 -0.79 10.67
N SER A 26 1.64 -1.91 9.93
CA SER A 26 1.44 -1.90 8.48
C SER A 26 -0.03 -1.84 8.09
N TYR A 27 -0.91 -2.53 8.82
CA TYR A 27 -2.31 -2.70 8.43
C TYR A 27 -3.11 -1.38 8.37
N PRO A 28 -3.04 -0.46 9.37
CA PRO A 28 -3.75 0.82 9.28
C PRO A 28 -3.28 1.68 8.10
N ILE A 29 -1.98 1.64 7.80
CA ILE A 29 -1.39 2.41 6.70
C ILE A 29 -1.86 1.84 5.37
N GLU A 30 -1.81 0.52 5.22
CA GLU A 30 -2.30 -0.17 4.04
C GLU A 30 -3.80 0.11 3.78
N GLN A 31 -4.63 0.07 4.82
CA GLN A 31 -6.06 0.39 4.73
C GLN A 31 -6.28 1.84 4.30
N ALA A 32 -5.57 2.79 4.90
CA ALA A 32 -5.63 4.19 4.49
C ALA A 32 -5.24 4.38 3.01
N MET A 33 -4.24 3.62 2.54
CA MET A 33 -3.84 3.64 1.14
C MET A 33 -4.90 3.07 0.19
N GLN A 34 -5.61 2.02 0.59
CA GLN A 34 -6.71 1.43 -0.18
C GLN A 34 -7.91 2.37 -0.34
N ASP A 35 -8.19 3.17 0.70
CA ASP A 35 -9.33 4.09 0.76
C ASP A 35 -9.05 5.45 0.11
N HIS A 36 -7.79 5.73 -0.25
CA HIS A 36 -7.42 6.98 -0.91
C HIS A 36 -8.08 7.11 -2.30
N PRO A 37 -8.60 8.29 -2.69
CA PRO A 37 -9.26 8.48 -4.00
C PRO A 37 -8.36 8.16 -5.20
N ASP A 38 -7.05 8.32 -5.05
CA ASP A 38 -6.06 7.99 -6.09
C ASP A 38 -5.55 6.54 -6.02
N ALA A 39 -6.15 5.67 -5.21
CA ALA A 39 -5.68 4.28 -5.03
C ALA A 39 -5.95 3.38 -6.25
N TRP A 40 -6.91 3.74 -7.10
CA TRP A 40 -7.43 2.87 -8.16
C TRP A 40 -6.36 2.25 -9.09
N PRO A 41 -5.24 2.91 -9.47
CA PRO A 41 -4.20 2.29 -10.31
C PRO A 41 -3.39 1.21 -9.59
N PHE A 42 -3.42 1.22 -8.25
CA PHE A 42 -2.52 0.46 -7.40
C PHE A 42 -3.22 -0.72 -6.73
N LYS A 43 -4.54 -0.88 -6.91
CA LYS A 43 -5.32 -1.89 -6.17
C LYS A 43 -4.97 -3.32 -6.55
N GLU A 44 -4.62 -3.54 -7.80
CA GLU A 44 -4.41 -4.87 -8.38
C GLU A 44 -3.11 -4.88 -9.21
N PRO A 45 -2.49 -6.05 -9.41
CA PRO A 45 -1.37 -6.18 -10.34
C PRO A 45 -1.76 -5.75 -11.76
N VAL A 46 -0.84 -5.14 -12.50
CA VAL A 46 -1.06 -4.78 -13.91
C VAL A 46 -1.23 -6.05 -14.75
N ASP A 47 -2.30 -6.13 -15.53
CA ASP A 47 -2.53 -7.29 -16.40
C ASP A 47 -1.68 -7.18 -17.68
N ALA A 48 -0.78 -8.14 -17.89
CA ALA A 48 0.07 -8.19 -19.09
C ALA A 48 -0.72 -8.35 -20.40
N ARG A 49 -1.98 -8.80 -20.34
CA ARG A 49 -2.85 -8.87 -21.52
C ARG A 49 -3.31 -7.48 -21.97
N ASP A 50 -3.51 -6.58 -21.01
CA ASP A 50 -3.94 -5.20 -21.24
C ASP A 50 -2.74 -4.27 -21.47
N VAL A 51 -1.60 -4.58 -20.83
CA VAL A 51 -0.35 -3.79 -20.89
C VAL A 51 0.84 -4.71 -21.20
N PRO A 52 1.04 -5.11 -22.47
CA PRO A 52 1.97 -6.18 -22.84
C PRO A 52 3.44 -5.94 -22.52
N ASP A 53 3.91 -4.69 -22.54
CA ASP A 53 5.31 -4.32 -22.31
C ASP A 53 5.63 -3.97 -20.84
N TYR A 54 4.63 -4.03 -19.95
CA TYR A 54 4.79 -3.57 -18.57
C TYR A 54 5.93 -4.29 -17.83
N TYR A 55 5.96 -5.62 -17.93
CA TYR A 55 6.95 -6.45 -17.23
C TYR A 55 8.31 -6.50 -17.94
N ASP A 56 8.39 -6.00 -19.17
CA ASP A 56 9.67 -5.78 -19.86
C ASP A 56 10.36 -4.51 -19.34
N ILE A 57 9.59 -3.54 -18.84
CA ILE A 57 10.09 -2.28 -18.30
C ILE A 57 10.23 -2.36 -16.78
N ILE A 58 9.19 -2.81 -16.07
CA ILE A 58 9.12 -2.87 -14.61
C ILE A 58 9.57 -4.24 -14.11
N LYS A 59 10.71 -4.26 -13.42
CA LYS A 59 11.37 -5.50 -12.97
C LYS A 59 10.84 -6.06 -11.67
N ASP A 60 10.46 -5.19 -10.74
CA ASP A 60 9.97 -5.58 -9.43
C ASP A 60 8.55 -5.02 -9.22
N PRO A 61 7.53 -5.59 -9.88
CA PRO A 61 6.15 -5.12 -9.78
C PRO A 61 5.63 -5.16 -8.34
N MET A 62 4.75 -4.21 -8.00
CA MET A 62 4.07 -4.16 -6.71
C MET A 62 2.72 -3.47 -6.86
N ASP A 63 1.77 -3.91 -6.03
CA ASP A 63 0.40 -3.46 -5.95
C ASP A 63 -0.15 -3.71 -4.54
N LEU A 64 -1.21 -3.01 -4.16
CA LEU A 64 -1.80 -3.06 -2.83
C LEU A 64 -2.30 -4.46 -2.47
N LYS A 65 -2.88 -5.23 -3.39
CA LYS A 65 -3.35 -6.60 -3.09
C LYS A 65 -2.20 -7.55 -2.80
N THR A 66 -1.09 -7.43 -3.51
CA THR A 66 0.14 -8.17 -3.20
C THR A 66 0.67 -7.77 -1.81
N MET A 67 0.64 -6.47 -1.49
CA MET A 67 1.01 -6.00 -0.16
C MET A 67 0.07 -6.52 0.94
N SER A 68 -1.24 -6.55 0.73
CA SER A 68 -2.24 -7.10 1.66
C SER A 68 -1.92 -8.53 2.04
N LYS A 69 -1.68 -9.39 1.04
CA LYS A 69 -1.32 -10.79 1.27
C LYS A 69 -0.02 -10.92 2.07
N ARG A 70 0.96 -10.05 1.81
CA ARG A 70 2.25 -10.04 2.53
C ARG A 70 2.09 -9.59 3.97
N VAL A 71 1.27 -8.56 4.23
CA VAL A 71 0.88 -8.14 5.58
C VAL A 71 0.21 -9.32 6.27
N GLU A 72 -0.90 -9.83 5.76
CA GLU A 72 -1.67 -10.93 6.35
C GLU A 72 -0.85 -12.19 6.65
N SER A 73 0.14 -12.51 5.82
CA SER A 73 0.99 -13.69 6.02
C SER A 73 1.88 -13.61 7.25
N GLU A 74 2.25 -12.40 7.69
CA GLU A 74 3.25 -12.15 8.76
C GLU A 74 4.66 -12.70 8.48
N LEU A 75 4.90 -13.27 7.29
CA LEU A 75 6.17 -13.94 6.93
C LEU A 75 7.11 -13.07 6.09
N TYR A 76 6.57 -12.19 5.24
CA TYR A 76 7.39 -11.43 4.28
C TYR A 76 7.95 -10.14 4.89
N TYR A 77 7.11 -9.31 5.48
CA TYR A 77 7.55 -8.06 6.09
C TYR A 77 8.19 -8.34 7.45
N VAL A 78 9.48 -8.69 7.43
CA VAL A 78 10.23 -8.96 8.65
C VAL A 78 10.47 -7.68 9.44
N THR A 79 10.58 -6.55 8.76
CA THR A 79 10.67 -5.22 9.37
C THR A 79 9.67 -4.26 8.72
N PHE A 80 9.35 -3.16 9.40
CA PHE A 80 8.46 -2.14 8.86
C PHE A 80 9.07 -1.43 7.64
N GLU A 81 10.39 -1.31 7.58
CA GLU A 81 11.12 -0.72 6.46
C GLU A 81 10.91 -1.53 5.17
N MET A 82 10.74 -2.85 5.25
CA MET A 82 10.40 -3.67 4.08
C MET A 82 9.02 -3.33 3.51
N PHE A 83 8.04 -3.06 4.38
CA PHE A 83 6.71 -2.60 3.96
C PHE A 83 6.80 -1.22 3.29
N VAL A 84 7.52 -0.27 3.91
CA VAL A 84 7.74 1.06 3.34
C VAL A 84 8.49 1.01 2.01
N ALA A 85 9.44 0.08 1.86
CA ALA A 85 10.15 -0.13 0.60
C ALA A 85 9.20 -0.59 -0.51
N ASP A 86 8.26 -1.48 -0.22
CA ASP A 86 7.24 -1.92 -1.18
C ASP A 86 6.24 -0.82 -1.54
N VAL A 87 5.84 0.02 -0.58
CA VAL A 87 5.03 1.22 -0.84
C VAL A 87 5.74 2.15 -1.83
N ARG A 88 6.99 2.51 -1.57
CA ARG A 88 7.79 3.39 -2.44
C ARG A 88 8.01 2.77 -3.82
N ARG A 89 8.28 1.46 -3.87
CA ARG A 89 8.48 0.72 -5.11
C ARG A 89 7.24 0.74 -5.98
N MET A 90 6.05 0.53 -5.42
CA MET A 90 4.78 0.61 -6.13
C MET A 90 4.59 1.97 -6.83
N PHE A 91 4.79 3.09 -6.12
CA PHE A 91 4.66 4.41 -6.71
C PHE A 91 5.80 4.74 -7.69
N SER A 92 7.02 4.33 -7.39
CA SER A 92 8.18 4.49 -8.28
C SER A 92 7.99 3.75 -9.60
N ASN A 93 7.48 2.52 -9.58
CA ASN A 93 7.16 1.75 -10.78
C ASN A 93 6.13 2.46 -11.65
N ALA A 94 5.06 3.00 -11.04
CA ALA A 94 4.05 3.73 -11.77
C ALA A 94 4.62 5.00 -12.43
N ARG A 95 5.50 5.73 -11.76
CA ARG A 95 6.19 6.90 -12.33
C ARG A 95 7.24 6.54 -13.38
N THR A 96 7.83 5.36 -13.29
CA THR A 96 8.82 4.87 -14.26
C THR A 96 8.13 4.47 -15.56
N TYR A 97 6.99 3.79 -15.47
CA TYR A 97 6.27 3.30 -16.66
C TYR A 97 5.44 4.40 -17.34
N ASN A 98 4.77 5.26 -16.55
CA ASN A 98 3.82 6.23 -17.09
C ASN A 98 4.46 7.62 -17.24
N SER A 99 4.10 8.38 -18.30
CA SER A 99 4.61 9.75 -18.43
C SER A 99 3.97 10.70 -17.39
N PRO A 100 4.67 11.80 -17.01
CA PRO A 100 4.17 12.80 -16.04
C PRO A 100 2.80 13.42 -16.36
N GLU A 101 2.42 13.43 -17.63
CA GLU A 101 1.17 14.01 -18.12
C GLU A 101 -0.04 13.10 -17.84
N THR A 102 0.19 11.80 -17.67
CA THR A 102 -0.85 10.80 -17.45
C THR A 102 -1.50 10.91 -16.07
N ILE A 103 -2.75 10.43 -15.96
CA ILE A 103 -3.44 10.37 -14.67
C ILE A 103 -2.73 9.41 -13.71
N TYR A 104 -2.15 8.32 -14.20
CA TYR A 104 -1.43 7.31 -13.41
C TYR A 104 -0.25 7.91 -12.64
N TYR A 105 0.61 8.67 -13.33
CA TYR A 105 1.74 9.36 -12.71
C TYR A 105 1.27 10.38 -11.66
N LYS A 106 0.24 11.16 -12.00
CA LYS A 106 -0.33 12.17 -11.10
C LYS A 106 -0.94 11.53 -9.84
N CYS A 107 -1.66 10.41 -9.99
CA CYS A 107 -2.16 9.63 -8.87
C CYS A 107 -1.01 9.11 -8.00
N ALA A 108 0.06 8.57 -8.57
CA ALA A 108 1.23 8.11 -7.81
C ALA A 108 1.86 9.23 -6.97
N THR A 109 1.98 10.42 -7.55
CA THR A 109 2.57 11.58 -6.88
C THR A 109 1.69 12.09 -5.74
N ARG A 110 0.38 12.26 -5.98
CA ARG A 110 -0.55 12.75 -4.95
C ARG A 110 -0.74 11.75 -3.82
N HIS A 111 -0.80 10.46 -4.14
CA HIS A 111 -1.01 9.39 -3.17
C HIS A 111 0.22 9.19 -2.27
N GLU A 112 1.42 9.19 -2.85
CA GLU A 112 2.65 9.08 -2.04
C GLU A 112 2.80 10.25 -1.05
N CYS A 113 2.49 11.49 -1.47
CA CYS A 113 2.56 12.67 -0.60
C CYS A 113 1.55 12.69 0.56
N SER A 114 0.51 11.85 0.56
CA SER A 114 -0.47 11.81 1.64
C SER A 114 -0.14 10.79 2.75
N HIS A 115 0.87 9.93 2.56
CA HIS A 115 1.18 8.81 3.46
C HIS A 115 2.66 8.72 3.90
N LEU A 116 3.51 9.65 3.46
CA LEU A 116 4.90 9.83 3.89
C LEU A 116 5.12 11.25 4.42
#